data_AF-A0A0C2D3M9-F1
#
_entry.id   AF-A0A0C2D3M9-F1
#
_cell.length_a   1.000
_cell.length_b   1.000
_cell.length_c   1.000
_cell.angle_alpha   90.00
_cell.angle_beta   90.00
_cell.angle_gamma   90.00
#
_symmetry.space_group_name_H-M   'P 1'
#
loop_
_entity.id
_entity.type
_entity.pdbx_description
1 polymer ?
#
loop_
_entity_poly.entity_id
_entity_poly.type
_entity_poly.pdbx_seq_one_letter_code
_entity_poly.pdbx_strand_id
1 'polypeptide(L)'
;MLSHSDTSPEAAEILRERLRRMTPSQRIEEGARLCKFTRHMMRAGIRSRHPDYAEEQVEMALARLMWGDDLYRKARPDWPPLDP
;
A
#
# COMPACT_ATOMS: atom_id res chain seq x y z
N MET A 1 -14.44 -26.51 10.17
CA MET A 1 -14.20 -25.69 8.97
C MET A 1 -12.73 -25.29 8.99
N LEU A 2 -11.88 -25.86 8.13
CA LEU A 2 -10.46 -25.53 8.11
C LEU A 2 -10.30 -24.09 7.57
N SER A 3 -9.74 -23.22 8.40
CA SER A 3 -9.38 -21.86 8.00
C SER A 3 -8.24 -21.93 6.98
N HIS A 4 -8.55 -21.73 5.70
CA HIS A 4 -7.55 -21.57 4.62
C HIS A 4 -6.86 -20.19 4.71
N SER A 5 -6.28 -19.87 5.86
CA SER A 5 -5.45 -18.68 6.01
C SER A 5 -4.01 -19.05 5.67
N ASP A 6 -3.36 -18.21 4.86
CA ASP A 6 -1.90 -18.26 4.63
C ASP A 6 -1.10 -17.84 5.89
N THR A 7 -1.80 -17.55 6.99
CA THR A 7 -1.23 -17.25 8.30
C THR A 7 -1.54 -18.39 9.27
N SER A 8 -0.51 -19.02 9.82
CA SER A 8 -0.69 -20.07 10.83
C SER A 8 -1.31 -19.53 12.12
N PRO A 9 -1.99 -20.36 12.93
CA PRO A 9 -2.55 -19.94 14.22
C PRO A 9 -1.50 -19.33 15.16
N GLU A 10 -0.29 -19.88 15.16
CA GLU A 10 0.85 -19.42 15.98
C GLU A 10 1.32 -18.03 15.54
N ALA A 11 1.50 -17.83 14.22
CA ALA A 11 1.88 -16.52 13.68
C ALA A 11 0.81 -15.45 13.99
N ALA A 12 -0.47 -15.83 13.90
CA ALA A 12 -1.56 -14.94 14.26
C ALA A 12 -1.58 -14.58 15.75
N GLU A 13 -1.26 -15.51 16.66
CA GLU A 13 -1.17 -15.19 18.10
C GLU A 13 0.02 -14.28 18.41
N ILE A 14 1.19 -14.49 17.78
CA ILE A 14 2.34 -13.59 17.92
C ILE A 14 1.96 -12.15 17.52
N LEU A 15 1.25 -11.98 16.40
CA LEU A 15 0.77 -10.67 15.98
C LEU A 15 -0.21 -10.06 16.99
N ARG A 16 -1.17 -10.85 17.50
CA ARG A 16 -2.13 -10.38 18.51
C ARG A 16 -1.44 -9.94 19.79
N GLU A 17 -0.49 -10.71 20.31
CA GLU A 17 0.27 -10.34 21.50
C GLU A 17 1.08 -9.07 21.30
N ARG A 18 1.74 -8.91 20.14
CA ARG A 18 2.46 -7.68 19.79
C ARG A 18 1.52 -6.48 19.80
N LEU A 19 0.36 -6.58 19.16
CA LEU A 19 -0.61 -5.50 19.10
C LEU A 19 -1.20 -5.16 20.48
N ARG A 20 -1.45 -6.17 21.34
CA ARG A 20 -1.94 -5.95 22.72
C ARG A 20 -0.94 -5.21 23.61
N ARG A 21 0.37 -5.37 23.36
CA ARG A 21 1.44 -4.71 24.13
C ARG A 21 1.71 -3.26 23.67
N MET A 22 1.18 -2.84 22.53
CA MET A 22 1.36 -1.48 22.01
C MET A 22 0.43 -0.49 22.71
N THR A 23 0.96 0.69 23.05
CA THR A 23 0.13 1.85 23.39
C THR A 23 -0.59 2.37 22.13
N PRO A 24 -1.67 3.16 22.28
CA PRO A 24 -2.33 3.78 21.13
C PRO A 24 -1.37 4.56 20.22
N SER A 25 -0.43 5.32 20.79
CA SER A 25 0.55 6.09 20.01
C SER A 25 1.52 5.20 19.23
N GLN A 26 2.02 4.13 19.85
CA GLN A 26 2.89 3.16 19.16
C GLN A 26 2.17 2.50 17.99
N ARG A 27 0.88 2.18 18.17
CA ARG A 27 0.07 1.58 17.11
C ARG A 27 -0.11 2.53 15.92
N ILE A 28 -0.29 3.83 16.17
CA ILE A 28 -0.35 4.85 15.10
C ILE A 28 1.01 4.95 14.39
N GLU A 29 2.12 4.96 15.15
CA GLU A 29 3.46 5.05 14.59
C GLU A 29 3.77 3.86 13.67
N GLU A 30 3.47 2.63 14.11
CA GLU A 30 3.66 1.44 13.29
C GLU A 30 2.75 1.44 12.05
N GLY A 31 1.51 1.91 12.18
CA GLY A 31 0.61 2.09 11.04
C GLY A 31 1.17 3.08 10.01
N ALA A 32 1.74 4.20 10.46
CA ALA A 32 2.38 5.18 9.60
C ALA A 32 3.64 4.62 8.92
N ARG A 33 4.44 3.83 9.63
CA ARG A 33 5.61 3.13 9.08
C ARG A 33 5.20 2.14 7.99
N LEU A 34 4.18 1.32 8.26
CA LEU A 34 3.64 0.38 7.28
C LEU A 34 3.11 1.11 6.04
N CYS A 35 2.38 2.22 6.23
CA CYS A 35 1.89 3.07 5.14
C CYS A 35 3.00 3.58 4.21
N LYS A 36 4.16 3.97 4.77
CA LYS A 36 5.33 4.41 3.98
C LYS A 36 5.94 3.24 3.24
N PHE A 37 6.13 2.10 3.92
CA PHE A 37 6.69 0.89 3.33
C PHE A 37 5.83 0.36 2.18
N THR A 38 4.51 0.26 2.36
CA THR A 38 3.60 -0.20 1.31
C THR A 38 3.67 0.69 0.07
N ARG A 39 3.71 2.02 0.23
CA ARG A 39 3.86 2.95 -0.90
C ARG A 39 5.22 2.84 -1.58
N HIS A 40 6.28 2.51 -0.85
CA HIS A 40 7.59 2.21 -1.44
C HIS A 40 7.53 0.94 -2.30
N MET A 41 6.96 -0.13 -1.77
CA MET A 41 6.78 -1.40 -2.49
C MET A 41 5.88 -1.24 -3.73
N MET A 42 4.80 -0.46 -3.62
CA MET A 42 3.93 -0.17 -4.77
C MET A 42 4.69 0.53 -5.91
N ARG A 43 5.51 1.54 -5.61
CA ARG A 43 6.36 2.20 -6.63
C ARG A 43 7.34 1.23 -7.27
N ALA A 44 8.00 0.39 -6.47
CA ALA A 44 8.89 -0.63 -7.00
C ALA A 44 8.15 -1.60 -7.93
N GLY A 45 6.93 -2.01 -7.56
CA GLY A 45 6.06 -2.84 -8.40
C GLY A 45 5.67 -2.15 -9.71
N ILE A 46 5.28 -0.87 -9.67
CA ILE A 46 4.95 -0.08 -10.86
C ILE A 46 6.17 -0.03 -11.79
N ARG A 47 7.35 0.37 -11.29
CA ARG A 47 8.60 0.40 -12.09
C ARG A 47 8.95 -0.96 -12.70
N SER A 48 8.69 -2.04 -11.98
CA SER A 48 8.95 -3.39 -12.47
C SER A 48 8.01 -3.80 -13.61
N ARG A 49 6.76 -3.33 -13.61
CA ARG A 49 5.77 -3.61 -14.67
C ARG A 49 5.91 -2.68 -15.87
N HIS A 50 6.28 -1.43 -15.61
CA HIS A 50 6.37 -0.35 -16.59
C HIS A 50 7.78 0.27 -16.56
N PRO A 51 8.81 -0.43 -17.06
CA PRO A 51 10.21 0.01 -16.97
C PRO A 51 10.52 1.28 -17.78
N ASP A 52 9.64 1.67 -18.69
CA ASP A 52 9.69 2.88 -19.52
C ASP A 52 9.07 4.12 -18.84
N TYR A 53 8.38 3.96 -17.71
CA TYR A 53 7.82 5.10 -16.99
C TYR A 53 8.92 5.97 -16.37
N ALA A 54 8.85 7.27 -16.65
CA ALA A 54 9.54 8.29 -15.89
C ALA A 54 8.99 8.35 -14.45
N GLU A 55 9.74 8.95 -13.52
CA GLU A 55 9.35 8.97 -12.10
C GLU A 55 7.99 9.66 -11.85
N GLU A 56 7.67 10.72 -12.60
CA GLU A 56 6.36 11.38 -12.51
C GLU A 56 5.20 10.47 -12.96
N GLN A 57 5.44 9.62 -13.97
CA GLN A 57 4.47 8.62 -14.43
C GLN A 57 4.23 7.55 -13.36
N VAL A 58 5.29 7.14 -12.64
CA VAL A 58 5.17 6.23 -11.50
C VAL A 58 4.31 6.83 -10.38
N GLU A 59 4.50 8.12 -10.05
CA GLU A 59 3.68 8.79 -9.04
C GLU A 59 2.21 8.92 -9.47
N MET A 60 1.94 9.19 -10.75
CA MET A 60 0.58 9.29 -11.26
C MET A 60 -0.13 7.93 -11.30
N ALA A 61 0.58 6.88 -11.70
CA ALA A 61 0.09 5.51 -11.61
C ALA A 61 -0.22 5.10 -10.16
N LEU A 62 0.67 5.43 -9.20
CA LEU A 62 0.43 5.22 -7.78
C LEU A 62 -0.80 6.01 -7.28
N ALA A 63 -0.94 7.27 -7.69
CA ALA A 63 -2.07 8.11 -7.32
C ALA A 63 -3.40 7.51 -7.81
N ARG A 64 -3.46 7.04 -9.06
CA ARG A 64 -4.63 6.33 -9.60
C ARG A 64 -4.94 5.06 -8.82
N LEU A 65 -3.93 4.24 -8.52
CA LEU A 65 -4.10 3.02 -7.72
C LEU A 65 -4.69 3.31 -6.34
N MET A 66 -4.25 4.40 -5.70
CA MET A 66 -4.67 4.76 -4.36
C MET A 66 -6.05 5.43 -4.29
N TRP A 67 -6.39 6.28 -5.26
CA TRP A 67 -7.59 7.10 -5.21
C TRP A 67 -8.75 6.49 -6.01
N GLY A 68 -8.43 5.57 -6.92
CA GLY A 68 -9.36 5.12 -7.94
C GLY A 68 -9.56 6.17 -9.04
N ASP A 69 -10.20 5.71 -10.10
CA ASP A 69 -10.37 6.45 -11.35
C ASP A 69 -11.11 7.79 -11.18
N ASP A 70 -12.18 7.83 -10.38
CA ASP A 70 -13.01 9.03 -10.25
C ASP A 70 -12.30 10.19 -9.54
N LEU A 71 -11.59 9.90 -8.44
CA LEU A 71 -10.84 10.91 -7.69
C LEU A 71 -9.56 11.30 -8.44
N TYR A 72 -8.91 10.36 -9.11
CA TYR A 72 -7.75 10.64 -9.94
C TYR A 72 -8.07 11.65 -11.05
N ARG A 73 -9.12 11.43 -11.83
CA ARG A 73 -9.52 12.35 -12.91
C ARG A 73 -9.84 13.75 -12.40
N LYS A 74 -10.45 13.86 -11.21
CA LYS A 74 -10.75 15.16 -10.58
C LYS A 74 -9.50 15.88 -10.08
N ALA A 75 -8.54 15.15 -9.52
CA ALA A 75 -7.33 15.71 -8.91
C ALA A 75 -6.18 15.94 -9.91
N ARG A 76 -6.20 15.24 -11.04
CA ARG A 76 -5.16 15.23 -12.09
C ARG A 76 -5.77 15.29 -13.50
N PRO A 77 -6.55 16.33 -13.82
CA PRO A 77 -7.27 16.41 -15.10
C PRO A 77 -6.34 16.44 -16.33
N ASP A 78 -5.11 16.96 -16.18
CA ASP A 78 -4.15 17.09 -17.29
C ASP A 78 -3.32 15.83 -17.54
N TRP A 79 -3.49 14.79 -16.71
CA TRP A 79 -2.77 13.53 -16.84
C TRP A 79 -3.70 12.42 -17.32
N PRO A 80 -3.31 11.65 -18.36
CA PRO A 80 -4.05 10.46 -18.71
C PRO A 80 -4.00 9.45 -17.54
N PRO A 81 -5.00 8.57 -17.41
CA PRO A 81 -4.92 7.46 -16.47
C PRO A 81 -3.81 6.50 -16.92
N LEU A 82 -2.76 6.40 -16.11
CA LEU A 82 -1.67 5.44 -16.30
C LEU A 82 -1.96 4.15 -15.55
N ASP A 83 -1.50 3.02 -16.08
CA ASP A 83 -1.70 1.74 -15.42
C ASP A 83 -0.67 1.55 -14.30
N PRO A 84 -1.09 1.10 -13.10
CA PRO A 84 -0.17 0.83 -12.00
C PRO A 84 0.59 -0.49 -12.11
#